data_AF-A0A941FH49-F1
#
_entry.id   AF-A0A941FH49-F1
#
_cell.length_a   1.000
_cell.length_b   1.000
_cell.length_c   1.000
_cell.angle_alpha   90.00
_cell.angle_beta   90.00
_cell.angle_gamma   90.00
#
_symmetry.space_group_name_H-M   'P 1'
#
loop_
_entity.id
_entity.type
_entity.pdbx_description
1 polymer ?
#
loop_
_entity_poly.entity_id
_entity_poly.type
_entity_poly.pdbx_seq_one_letter_code
_entity_poly.pdbx_strand_id
1 'polypeptide(L)'
;MIFKFAVESKWLQQNPTENYSLLKQQATIEEVEKENLRKKFLEKNELIGFLSLARTEGLSNDYTLFSLLAYSGIRIGESLALKWTDINFRRGTIRISKTLYNPHEQQGELHIAYTKNKRIYPYD
;
A
#
# COMPACT_ATOMS: atom_id res chain seq x y z
N MET A 1 -7.47 -10.85 -19.45
CA MET A 1 -6.59 -9.69 -19.72
C MET A 1 -5.68 -10.05 -20.89
N ILE A 2 -5.56 -9.16 -21.88
CA ILE A 2 -4.99 -9.28 -23.24
C ILE A 2 -5.05 -10.65 -23.94
N PHE A 3 -4.41 -11.71 -23.46
CA PHE A 3 -4.47 -13.04 -24.06
C PHE A 3 -5.86 -13.67 -24.03
N LYS A 4 -6.60 -13.50 -22.92
CA LYS A 4 -8.01 -13.94 -22.88
C LYS A 4 -8.85 -13.25 -23.97
N PHE A 5 -8.63 -11.95 -24.16
CA PHE A 5 -9.31 -11.17 -25.19
C PHE A 5 -8.90 -11.61 -26.61
N ALA A 6 -7.62 -11.92 -26.83
CA ALA A 6 -7.11 -12.41 -28.10
C ALA A 6 -7.66 -13.81 -28.46
N VAL A 7 -7.89 -14.67 -27.45
CA VAL A 7 -8.56 -15.96 -27.64
C VAL A 7 -10.04 -15.77 -27.98
N GLU A 8 -10.76 -14.92 -27.24
CA GLU A 8 -12.15 -14.56 -27.53
C GLU A 8 -12.31 -13.94 -28.93
N SER A 9 -11.34 -13.11 -29.34
CA SER A 9 -11.27 -12.46 -30.65
C SER A 9 -10.73 -13.37 -31.77
N LYS A 10 -10.42 -14.64 -31.47
CA LYS A 10 -9.87 -15.64 -32.40
C LYS A 10 -8.53 -15.27 -33.06
N TRP A 11 -7.77 -14.38 -32.45
CA TRP A 11 -6.38 -14.07 -32.86
C TRP A 11 -5.38 -15.07 -32.30
N LEU A 12 -5.73 -15.70 -31.17
CA LEU A 12 -4.99 -16.79 -30.55
C LEU A 12 -5.91 -18.00 -30.42
N GLN A 13 -5.35 -19.19 -30.62
CA GLN A 13 -6.12 -20.42 -30.42
C GLN A 13 -6.23 -20.81 -28.94
N GLN A 14 -5.23 -20.49 -28.13
CA GLN A 14 -5.18 -20.80 -26.70
C GLN A 14 -4.45 -19.70 -25.94
N ASN A 15 -4.78 -19.51 -24.66
CA ASN A 15 -4.11 -18.54 -23.82
C ASN A 15 -2.75 -19.10 -23.33
N PRO A 16 -1.60 -18.48 -23.67
CA PRO A 16 -0.27 -18.97 -23.28
C PRO A 16 -0.03 -18.93 -21.76
N THR A 17 -0.86 -18.25 -20.99
CA THR A 17 -0.74 -18.19 -19.52
C THR A 17 -1.64 -19.18 -18.78
N GLU A 18 -2.48 -19.93 -19.48
CA GLU A 18 -3.57 -20.73 -18.88
C GLU A 18 -3.08 -21.89 -18.02
N ASN A 19 -1.86 -22.37 -18.27
CA ASN A 19 -1.20 -23.41 -17.48
C ASN A 19 0.14 -22.94 -16.91
N TYR A 20 0.38 -21.63 -16.91
CA TYR A 20 1.58 -21.09 -16.30
C TYR A 20 1.45 -21.17 -14.79
N SER A 21 2.25 -22.05 -14.19
CA SER A 21 2.53 -22.01 -12.77
C SER A 21 3.88 -21.33 -12.59
N LEU A 22 3.93 -20.32 -11.71
CA LEU A 22 5.20 -19.90 -11.17
C LEU A 22 5.83 -21.12 -10.51
N LEU A 23 6.92 -21.63 -11.09
CA LEU A 23 7.80 -22.54 -10.36
C LEU A 23 8.22 -21.78 -9.11
N LYS A 24 7.65 -22.11 -7.96
CA LYS A 24 8.21 -21.67 -6.69
C LYS A 24 9.59 -22.29 -6.67
N GLN A 25 10.62 -21.51 -6.99
CA GLN A 25 11.97 -21.87 -6.57
C GLN A 25 11.83 -22.13 -5.08
N GLN A 26 12.02 -23.37 -4.67
CA GLN A 26 12.16 -23.68 -3.26
C GLN A 26 13.46 -23.00 -2.88
N ALA A 27 13.35 -21.79 -2.35
CA ALA A 27 14.46 -21.12 -1.75
C ALA A 27 15.07 -22.10 -0.75
N THR A 28 16.38 -22.35 -0.86
CA THR A 28 17.05 -23.20 0.12
C THR A 28 16.84 -22.61 1.52
N ILE A 29 16.99 -23.43 2.56
CA ILE A 29 16.88 -22.94 3.95
C ILE A 29 17.76 -21.70 4.15
N GLU A 30 18.96 -21.72 3.56
CA GLU A 30 19.93 -20.62 3.55
C GLU A 30 19.43 -19.37 2.83
N GLU A 31 18.72 -19.50 1.70
CA GLU A 31 18.12 -18.37 0.97
C GLU A 31 16.94 -17.77 1.73
N VAL A 32 16.11 -18.60 2.35
CA VAL A 32 14.98 -18.17 3.20
C VAL A 32 15.49 -17.46 4.45
N GLU A 33 16.53 -17.96 5.10
CA GLU A 33 17.16 -17.30 6.25
C GLU A 33 17.80 -15.97 5.84
N LYS A 34 18.50 -15.92 4.70
CA LYS A 34 19.12 -14.71 4.16
C LYS A 34 18.08 -13.68 3.70
N GLU A 35 16.92 -14.10 3.18
CA GLU A 35 15.78 -13.23 2.88
C GLU A 35 15.07 -12.73 4.13
N ASN A 36 14.89 -13.57 5.15
CA ASN A 36 14.29 -13.15 6.41
C ASN A 36 15.19 -12.15 7.16
N LEU A 37 16.52 -12.33 7.11
CA LEU A 37 17.49 -11.34 7.58
C LEU A 37 17.46 -10.04 6.74
N ARG A 38 16.95 -10.08 5.51
CA ARG A 38 16.80 -8.93 4.60
C ARG A 38 15.45 -8.23 4.69
N LYS A 39 14.44 -8.79 5.36
CA LYS A 39 13.18 -8.08 5.61
C LYS A 39 13.46 -6.96 6.61
N LYS A 40 13.76 -5.78 6.09
CA LYS A 40 13.93 -4.54 6.85
C LYS A 40 12.56 -4.03 7.28
N PHE A 41 12.04 -4.56 8.39
CA PHE A 41 10.94 -3.95 9.11
C PHE A 41 11.48 -3.23 10.35
N LEU A 42 10.75 -2.22 10.82
CA LEU A 42 11.09 -1.58 12.08
C LEU A 42 10.59 -2.45 13.22
N GLU A 43 11.49 -2.82 14.11
CA GLU A 43 11.13 -3.41 15.40
C GLU A 43 10.35 -2.40 16.24
N LYS A 44 9.62 -2.88 17.27
CA LYS A 44 8.73 -2.02 18.08
C LYS A 44 9.45 -0.81 18.68
N ASN A 45 10.65 -1.01 19.22
CA ASN A 45 11.48 0.05 19.79
C ASN A 45 11.99 1.02 18.72
N GLU A 46 12.37 0.53 17.54
CA GLU A 46 12.80 1.35 16.41
C GLU A 46 11.66 2.21 15.87
N LEU A 47 10.45 1.66 15.76
CA LEU A 47 9.26 2.40 15.39
C LEU A 47 8.94 3.50 16.41
N ILE A 48 9.00 3.21 17.71
CA ILE A 48 8.79 4.21 18.76
C ILE A 48 9.84 5.33 18.66
N GLY A 49 11.12 4.97 18.45
CA GLY A 49 12.19 5.93 18.25
C GLY A 49 11.96 6.82 17.01
N PHE A 50 11.56 6.21 15.89
CA PHE A 50 11.23 6.92 14.66
C PHE A 50 10.06 7.89 14.85
N LEU A 51 8.97 7.46 15.49
CA LEU A 51 7.82 8.33 15.77
C LEU A 51 8.16 9.46 16.75
N SER A 52 9.06 9.21 17.71
CA SER A 52 9.57 10.26 18.59
C SER A 52 10.33 11.33 17.80
N LEU A 53 11.23 10.91 16.90
CA LEU A 53 11.96 11.83 16.02
C LEU A 53 11.03 12.61 15.09
N ALA A 54 10.04 11.94 14.48
CA ALA A 54 9.02 12.61 13.66
C ALA A 54 8.20 13.65 14.44
N ARG A 55 8.10 13.51 15.76
CA ARG A 55 7.40 14.47 16.63
C ARG A 55 8.28 15.66 17.02
N THR A 56 9.57 15.45 17.26
CA THR A 56 10.47 16.49 17.77
C THR A 56 11.21 17.23 16.66
N GLU A 57 11.56 16.53 15.57
CA GLU A 57 12.42 17.02 14.49
C GLU A 57 11.74 16.94 13.10
N GLY A 58 10.58 16.28 13.00
CA GLY A 58 9.84 16.14 11.75
C GLY A 58 9.19 17.44 11.26
N LEU A 59 8.76 17.42 10.00
CA LEU A 59 7.96 18.50 9.41
C LEU A 59 6.55 18.52 9.99
N SER A 60 5.81 19.59 9.69
CA SER A 60 4.40 19.69 10.07
C SER A 60 3.61 18.49 9.55
N ASN A 61 2.86 17.86 10.46
CA ASN A 61 2.04 16.66 10.23
C ASN A 61 2.80 15.33 10.06
N ASP A 62 4.13 15.30 10.10
CA ASP A 62 4.90 14.05 9.95
C ASP A 62 4.53 13.04 11.02
N TYR A 63 4.55 13.44 12.30
CA TYR A 63 4.16 12.56 13.39
C TYR A 63 2.76 11.97 13.20
N THR A 64 1.79 12.79 12.79
CA THR A 64 0.41 12.37 12.57
C THR A 64 0.31 11.40 11.39
N LEU A 65 0.96 11.73 10.27
CA LEU A 65 0.97 10.91 9.06
C LEU A 65 1.63 9.55 9.33
N PHE A 66 2.82 9.55 9.90
CA PHE A 66 3.56 8.32 10.17
C PHE A 66 2.88 7.46 11.24
N SER A 67 2.31 8.07 12.29
CA SER A 67 1.50 7.31 13.26
C SER A 67 0.30 6.66 12.59
N LEU A 68 -0.42 7.41 11.75
CA LEU A 68 -1.56 6.87 11.02
C LEU A 68 -1.15 5.68 10.13
N LEU A 69 -0.07 5.79 9.37
CA LEU A 69 0.44 4.71 8.52
C LEU A 69 0.86 3.49 9.34
N ALA A 70 1.57 3.70 10.45
CA ALA A 70 2.08 2.64 11.30
C ALA A 70 0.96 1.84 11.98
N TYR A 71 -0.08 2.51 12.47
CA TYR A 71 -1.16 1.85 13.23
C TYR A 71 -2.30 1.32 12.34
N SER A 72 -2.61 1.98 11.21
CA SER A 72 -3.74 1.56 10.36
C SER A 72 -3.34 0.72 9.15
N GLY A 73 -2.07 0.77 8.72
CA GLY A 73 -1.59 0.07 7.53
C GLY A 73 -2.19 0.55 6.20
N ILE A 74 -2.80 1.75 6.17
CA ILE A 74 -3.31 2.35 4.93
C ILE A 74 -2.17 2.73 3.99
N ARG A 75 -2.42 2.75 2.68
CA ARG A 75 -1.40 3.20 1.72
C ARG A 75 -1.18 4.70 1.84
N ILE A 76 0.04 5.17 1.57
CA ILE A 76 0.36 6.60 1.60
C ILE A 76 -0.60 7.44 0.75
N GLY A 77 -0.88 7.03 -0.50
CA GLY A 77 -1.83 7.74 -1.35
C GLY A 77 -3.26 7.78 -0.79
N GLU A 78 -3.69 6.73 -0.09
CA GLU A 78 -4.99 6.69 0.60
C GLU A 78 -5.02 7.66 1.78
N SER A 79 -3.94 7.74 2.57
CA SER A 79 -3.80 8.67 3.70
C SER A 79 -3.83 10.14 3.26
N LEU A 80 -3.16 10.46 2.15
CA LEU A 80 -3.07 11.82 1.62
C LEU A 80 -4.38 12.29 0.97
N ALA A 81 -5.29 11.38 0.62
CA ALA A 81 -6.58 11.69 0.01
C ALA A 81 -7.73 11.82 1.03
N LEU A 82 -7.46 11.67 2.33
CA LEU A 82 -8.47 11.73 3.38
C LEU A 82 -9.08 13.13 3.50
N LYS A 83 -10.40 13.17 3.71
CA LYS A 83 -11.12 14.38 4.13
C LYS A 83 -11.65 14.21 5.55
N TRP A 84 -11.95 15.31 6.23
CA TRP A 84 -12.56 15.27 7.57
C TRP A 84 -13.84 14.43 7.64
N THR A 85 -14.62 14.39 6.56
CA THR A 85 -15.84 13.56 6.45
C THR A 85 -15.56 12.06 6.43
N ASP A 86 -14.33 11.65 6.17
CA ASP A 86 -13.92 10.25 6.10
C ASP A 86 -13.51 9.69 7.48
N ILE A 87 -13.36 10.54 8.50
CA ILE A 87 -12.92 10.15 9.86
C ILE A 87 -14.10 10.19 10.83
N ASN A 88 -14.33 9.08 11.52
CA ASN A 88 -15.32 8.99 12.58
C ASN A 88 -14.64 8.77 13.94
N PHE A 89 -14.40 9.86 14.66
CA PHE A 89 -13.77 9.86 15.98
C PHE A 89 -14.59 9.14 17.06
N ARG A 90 -15.93 9.08 16.93
CA ARG A 90 -16.78 8.37 17.91
C ARG A 90 -16.65 6.86 17.80
N ARG A 91 -16.38 6.37 16.59
CA ARG A 91 -16.29 4.94 16.29
C ARG A 91 -14.85 4.45 16.14
N GLY A 92 -13.86 5.35 16.19
CA GLY A 92 -12.46 5.01 15.93
C GLY A 92 -12.23 4.48 14.52
N THR A 93 -12.99 4.96 13.51
CA THR A 93 -12.90 4.40 12.14
C THR A 93 -12.55 5.42 11.07
N ILE A 94 -11.79 4.98 10.05
CA ILE A 94 -11.46 5.76 8.85
C ILE A 94 -12.05 5.08 7.61
N ARG A 95 -12.75 5.85 6.78
CA ARG A 95 -13.33 5.40 5.52
C ARG A 95 -12.41 5.71 4.33
N ILE A 96 -11.84 4.69 3.73
CA ILE A 96 -11.01 4.84 2.52
C ILE A 96 -11.88 4.73 1.28
N SER A 97 -11.86 5.80 0.46
CA SER A 97 -12.61 5.87 -0.80
C SER A 97 -11.81 6.44 -1.98
N LYS A 98 -10.64 7.00 -1.71
CA LYS A 98 -9.83 7.75 -2.67
C LYS A 98 -8.34 7.47 -2.41
N THR A 99 -7.53 7.67 -3.44
CA THR A 99 -6.08 7.68 -3.36
C THR A 99 -5.55 8.86 -4.16
N LEU A 100 -4.61 9.59 -3.58
CA LEU A 100 -3.81 10.59 -4.25
C LEU A 100 -2.62 9.89 -4.91
N TYR A 101 -2.32 10.22 -6.15
CA TYR A 101 -1.17 9.68 -6.88
C TYR A 101 -0.65 10.71 -7.88
N ASN A 102 0.60 10.56 -8.28
CA ASN A 102 1.22 11.39 -9.31
C ASN A 102 1.48 10.52 -10.56
N PRO A 103 0.65 10.61 -11.61
CA PRO A 103 0.85 9.83 -12.84
C PRO A 103 2.05 10.30 -13.67
N HIS A 104 2.47 11.55 -13.50
CA HIS A 104 3.54 12.17 -14.26
C HIS A 104 4.53 12.80 -13.29
N GLU A 105 5.47 12.00 -12.77
CA GLU A 105 6.48 12.42 -11.77
C GLU A 105 7.16 13.76 -12.13
N GLN A 106 7.30 14.07 -13.41
CA GLN A 106 7.97 15.28 -13.90
C GLN A 106 7.10 16.54 -13.98
N GLN A 107 5.76 16.44 -13.87
CA GLN A 107 4.85 17.60 -13.99
C GLN A 107 4.29 18.11 -12.66
N GLY A 108 4.48 17.36 -11.57
CA GLY A 108 3.99 17.75 -10.24
C GLY A 108 2.45 17.76 -10.11
N GLU A 109 1.73 17.25 -11.11
CA GLU A 109 0.27 17.22 -11.11
C GLU A 109 -0.22 16.02 -10.27
N LEU A 110 -0.94 16.33 -9.19
CA LEU A 110 -1.50 15.33 -8.29
C LEU A 110 -2.92 14.98 -8.72
N HIS A 111 -3.21 13.69 -8.87
CA HIS A 111 -4.52 13.18 -9.26
C HIS A 111 -5.17 12.40 -8.13
N ILE A 112 -6.49 12.49 -8.05
CA ILE A 112 -7.31 11.71 -7.11
C ILE A 112 -8.04 10.62 -7.89
N ALA A 113 -7.77 9.36 -7.56
CA ALA A 113 -8.52 8.21 -8.06
C ALA A 113 -9.45 7.67 -6.96
N TYR A 114 -10.64 7.20 -7.37
CA TYR A 114 -11.57 6.54 -6.46
C TYR A 114 -11.24 5.06 -6.33
N THR A 115 -11.30 4.52 -5.12
CA THR A 115 -11.09 3.09 -4.89
C THR A 115 -12.33 2.31 -5.29
N LYS A 116 -12.15 1.19 -6.02
CA LYS A 116 -13.26 0.31 -6.42
C LYS A 116 -13.99 -0.30 -5.21
N ASN A 117 -13.26 -0.51 -4.11
CA ASN A 117 -13.78 -1.05 -2.86
C ASN A 117 -13.62 -0.02 -1.74
N LYS A 118 -14.69 0.21 -0.96
CA LYS A 118 -14.65 1.01 0.27
C LYS A 118 -14.12 0.15 1.40
N ARG A 119 -13.15 0.65 2.16
CA ARG A 119 -12.59 -0.04 3.32
C ARG A 119 -12.78 0.81 4.58
N ILE A 120 -13.03 0.16 5.70
CA ILE A 120 -13.15 0.80 7.01
C ILE A 120 -12.05 0.21 7.89
N TYR A 121 -11.17 1.07 8.38
CA TYR A 121 -10.07 0.67 9.27
C TYR A 121 -10.35 1.19 10.69
N PRO A 122 -10.25 0.36 11.73
CA PRO A 122 -10.14 0.83 13.10
C PRO A 122 -8.77 1.50 13.30
N TYR A 123 -8.67 2.54 14.15
CA TYR A 123 -7.39 3.22 14.44
C TYR A 123 -7.11 3.43 15.94
N ASP A 124 -7.77 2.66 16.81
CA ASP A 124 -7.58 2.69 18.27
C ASP A 124 -6.16 2.31 18.72
#